data_AF-A0AAE3GGD3-F1
#
_entry.id   AF-A0AAE3GGD3-F1
#
_cell.length_a   1.000
_cell.length_b   1.000
_cell.length_c   1.000
_cell.angle_alpha   90.00
_cell.angle_beta   90.00
_cell.angle_gamma   90.00
#
_symmetry.space_group_name_H-M   'P 1'
#
loop_
_entity.id
_entity.type
_entity.pdbx_description
1 polymer ?
#
loop_
_entity_poly.entity_id
_entity_poly.type
_entity_poly.pdbx_seq_one_letter_code
_entity_poly.pdbx_strand_id
1 'polypeptide(L)'
;MNRSARRPNLPPAGLVSSGRTGPFACHRLLTAALTTLALVCAPAVSASATGADDATALDDLATMCVGDSIVGYAFKRSTLWTTTGQFLGAIVRGEPRLRATLDAQRIGAGKPATAVRVATGVQDDIVPHAQARQLAVDWCEKGANVTYDAIHLPDLGDGLLTNHLMPLITDQGRAISWLTDRLSGRAANSNCWSMPVQP
;
A
#
# COMPACT_ATOMS: atom_id res chain seq x y z
N MET A 1 -12.14 53.04 21.51
CA MET A 1 -12.77 51.74 21.77
C MET A 1 -12.50 50.83 20.57
N ASN A 2 -11.52 49.94 20.70
CA ASN A 2 -10.95 49.12 19.64
C ASN A 2 -10.93 47.67 20.13
N ARG A 3 -11.49 46.74 19.35
CA ARG A 3 -11.06 45.32 19.28
C ARG A 3 -11.67 44.69 18.02
N SER A 4 -11.00 44.96 16.91
CA SER A 4 -11.02 44.08 15.74
C SER A 4 -10.48 42.71 16.16
N ALA A 5 -11.34 41.69 16.19
CA ALA A 5 -10.93 40.31 16.41
C ALA A 5 -10.26 39.79 15.13
N ARG A 6 -8.93 39.87 15.08
CA ARG A 6 -8.13 39.19 14.05
C ARG A 6 -8.40 37.69 14.17
N ARG A 7 -8.89 37.09 13.09
CA ARG A 7 -8.89 35.62 12.95
C ARG A 7 -7.41 35.17 12.94
N PRO A 8 -7.02 34.15 13.71
CA PRO A 8 -5.69 33.57 13.55
C PRO A 8 -5.58 33.00 12.14
N ASN A 9 -4.50 33.36 11.44
CA ASN A 9 -4.09 32.75 10.18
C ASN A 9 -3.94 31.24 10.42
N LEU A 10 -4.88 30.42 9.94
CA LEU A 10 -4.60 29.01 9.74
C LEU A 10 -3.64 28.90 8.55
N PRO A 11 -2.51 28.21 8.70
CA PRO A 11 -1.66 27.90 7.55
C PRO A 11 -2.47 27.09 6.53
N PRO A 12 -2.21 27.25 5.22
CA PRO A 12 -2.87 26.44 4.20
C PRO A 12 -2.63 24.97 4.52
N ALA A 13 -3.65 24.14 4.30
CA ALA A 13 -3.57 22.70 4.42
C ALA A 13 -2.33 22.22 3.65
N GLY A 14 -1.28 21.87 4.39
CA GLY A 14 -0.13 21.20 3.82
C GLY A 14 -0.67 19.90 3.22
N LEU A 15 -0.58 19.77 1.90
CA LEU A 15 -0.46 18.47 1.27
C LEU A 15 0.64 17.74 2.05
N VAL A 16 0.23 16.80 2.91
CA VAL A 16 1.16 15.82 3.45
C VAL A 16 1.54 14.96 2.27
N SER A 17 2.56 15.42 1.55
CA SER A 17 3.50 14.53 0.90
C SER A 17 4.02 13.63 2.02
N SER A 18 3.48 12.42 2.12
CA SER A 18 4.22 11.30 2.70
C SER A 18 5.35 10.90 1.74
N GLY A 19 6.11 11.87 1.25
CA GLY A 19 7.38 11.69 0.58
C GLY A 19 8.43 11.48 1.67
N ARG A 20 8.45 10.29 2.25
CA ARG A 20 9.74 9.75 2.66
C ARG A 20 10.51 9.57 1.36
N THR A 21 11.47 10.44 1.16
CA THR A 21 12.52 10.34 0.14
C THR A 21 13.01 8.90 0.07
N GLY A 22 12.51 8.15 -0.90
CA GLY A 22 13.01 6.82 -1.23
C GLY A 22 14.39 6.96 -1.87
N PRO A 23 15.33 6.04 -1.60
CA PRO A 23 16.68 6.12 -2.11
C PRO A 23 16.73 5.59 -3.55
N PHE A 24 16.28 6.39 -4.51
CA PHE A 24 16.56 6.15 -5.94
C PHE A 24 17.27 7.36 -6.58
N ALA A 25 18.16 8.01 -5.81
CA ALA A 25 19.10 8.97 -6.35
C ALA A 25 20.49 8.33 -6.44
N CYS A 26 20.66 7.41 -7.39
CA CYS A 26 21.98 6.95 -7.80
C CYS A 26 22.56 8.01 -8.74
N HIS A 27 23.27 8.99 -8.19
CA HIS A 27 24.26 9.74 -8.96
C HIS A 27 25.61 9.66 -8.26
N ARG A 28 26.49 8.94 -8.94
CA ARG A 28 27.92 8.81 -8.72
C ARG A 28 28.51 10.18 -8.37
N LEU A 29 29.29 10.26 -7.29
CA LEU A 29 30.57 11.00 -7.22
C LEU A 29 31.25 10.74 -5.86
N LEU A 30 32.50 10.29 -5.97
CA LEU A 30 33.55 10.16 -4.93
C LEU A 30 33.52 8.97 -3.96
N THR A 31 34.18 7.91 -4.42
CA THR A 31 35.08 6.99 -3.70
C THR A 31 35.76 7.59 -2.46
N ALA A 32 35.30 7.27 -1.23
CA ALA A 32 36.13 7.13 0.00
C ALA A 32 35.34 6.77 1.30
N ALA A 33 34.14 6.17 1.24
CA ALA A 33 33.43 5.68 2.44
C ALA A 33 33.06 4.18 2.31
N LEU A 34 33.99 3.41 1.75
CA LEU A 34 33.75 2.15 1.04
C LEU A 34 33.57 0.88 1.88
N THR A 35 33.23 0.95 3.17
CA THR A 35 33.06 -0.29 3.98
C THR A 35 31.86 -0.33 4.92
N THR A 36 31.28 0.81 5.31
CA THR A 36 30.10 0.83 6.20
C THR A 36 28.78 1.08 5.46
N LEU A 37 28.79 1.68 4.27
CA LEU A 37 27.56 1.97 3.51
C LEU A 37 27.09 0.80 2.62
N ALA A 38 27.98 -0.16 2.32
CA ALA A 38 27.61 -1.38 1.59
C ALA A 38 26.63 -2.28 2.38
N LEU A 39 26.52 -2.08 3.70
CA LEU A 39 25.65 -2.88 4.56
C LEU A 39 24.16 -2.50 4.46
N VAL A 40 23.85 -1.28 3.99
CA VAL A 40 22.47 -0.78 3.86
C VAL A 40 21.87 -1.08 2.48
N CYS A 41 22.72 -1.31 1.47
CA CYS A 41 22.33 -1.71 0.12
C CYS A 41 22.56 -3.20 -0.18
N ALA A 42 22.94 -4.02 0.81
CA ALA A 42 22.89 -5.46 0.65
C ALA A 42 21.44 -5.84 0.30
N PRO A 43 21.19 -6.71 -0.69
CA PRO A 43 19.83 -7.15 -0.97
C PRO A 43 19.26 -7.70 0.35
N ALA A 44 18.09 -7.19 0.74
CA ALA A 44 17.42 -7.64 1.96
C ALA A 44 17.14 -9.15 1.91
N VAL A 45 17.18 -9.73 0.70
CA VAL A 45 17.23 -11.15 0.42
C VAL A 45 18.69 -11.58 0.28
N SER A 46 19.14 -12.56 1.06
CA SER A 46 20.44 -13.21 0.85
C SER A 46 20.53 -13.67 -0.60
N ALA A 47 21.59 -13.33 -1.33
CA ALA A 47 21.79 -13.76 -2.73
C ALA A 47 21.70 -15.29 -2.93
N SER A 48 21.84 -16.06 -1.84
CA SER A 48 21.64 -17.50 -1.79
C SER A 48 20.18 -17.96 -1.86
N ALA A 49 19.19 -17.05 -1.83
CA ALA A 49 17.76 -17.35 -1.86
C ALA A 49 17.09 -17.01 -3.21
N THR A 50 17.82 -16.39 -4.13
CA THR A 50 17.34 -15.90 -5.44
C THR A 50 17.98 -16.68 -6.59
N GLY A 51 17.16 -17.22 -7.51
CA GLY A 51 17.59 -18.02 -8.66
C GLY A 51 18.09 -17.17 -9.85
N ALA A 52 18.64 -17.81 -10.89
CA ALA A 52 19.06 -17.11 -12.11
C ALA A 52 17.88 -16.42 -12.82
N ASP A 53 16.69 -17.04 -12.78
CA ASP A 53 15.46 -16.46 -13.32
C ASP A 53 14.96 -15.25 -12.51
N ASP A 54 15.43 -15.05 -11.27
CA ASP A 54 15.09 -13.87 -10.46
C ASP A 54 15.75 -12.61 -10.99
N ALA A 55 17.04 -12.68 -11.35
CA ALA A 55 17.76 -11.52 -11.89
C ALA A 55 17.11 -11.03 -13.18
N THR A 56 16.77 -11.95 -14.10
CA THR A 56 16.02 -11.63 -15.32
C THR A 56 14.64 -11.09 -15.01
N ALA A 57 13.91 -11.68 -14.07
CA ALA A 57 12.57 -11.22 -13.72
C ALA A 57 12.58 -9.80 -13.12
N LEU A 58 13.55 -9.49 -12.26
CA LEU A 58 13.70 -8.16 -11.66
C LEU A 58 14.14 -7.13 -12.71
N ASP A 59 15.06 -7.47 -13.61
CA ASP A 59 15.50 -6.58 -14.70
C ASP A 59 14.34 -6.27 -15.66
N ASP A 60 13.54 -7.27 -16.02
CA ASP A 60 12.33 -7.10 -16.82
C ASP A 60 11.32 -6.20 -16.10
N LEU A 61 10.93 -6.56 -14.88
CA LEU A 61 9.92 -5.85 -14.10
C LEU A 61 10.32 -4.40 -13.80
N ALA A 62 11.61 -4.09 -13.69
CA ALA A 62 12.12 -2.74 -13.50
C ALA A 62 11.82 -1.78 -14.67
N THR A 63 11.52 -2.33 -15.86
CA THR A 63 11.25 -1.55 -17.08
C THR A 63 9.82 -1.71 -17.61
N MET A 64 9.03 -2.62 -17.05
CA MET A 64 7.66 -2.92 -17.46
C MET A 64 6.62 -1.96 -16.87
N CYS A 65 5.58 -1.66 -17.65
CA CYS A 65 4.34 -1.10 -17.10
C CYS A 65 3.47 -2.21 -16.49
N VAL A 66 2.45 -1.83 -15.71
CA VAL A 66 1.55 -2.80 -15.05
C VAL A 66 0.93 -3.80 -16.03
N GLY A 67 0.51 -3.34 -17.21
CA GLY A 67 -0.06 -4.21 -18.25
C GLY A 67 0.93 -5.28 -18.74
N ASP A 68 2.16 -4.87 -19.00
CA ASP A 68 3.23 -5.79 -19.44
C ASP A 68 3.54 -6.82 -18.35
N SER A 69 3.59 -6.38 -17.09
CA SER A 69 3.84 -7.27 -15.95
C SER A 69 2.75 -8.33 -15.79
N ILE A 70 1.48 -7.96 -16.01
CA ILE A 70 0.36 -8.91 -15.96
C ILE A 70 0.50 -9.93 -17.09
N VAL A 71 0.73 -9.50 -18.33
CA VAL A 71 0.85 -10.41 -19.47
C VAL A 71 2.07 -11.34 -19.35
N GLY A 72 3.21 -10.81 -18.89
CA GLY A 72 4.46 -11.57 -18.78
C GLY A 72 4.55 -12.50 -17.58
N TYR A 73 3.94 -12.12 -16.44
CA TYR A 73 4.19 -12.75 -15.15
C TYR A 73 2.94 -13.29 -14.43
N ALA A 74 1.73 -13.11 -14.96
CA ALA A 74 0.53 -13.70 -14.37
C ALA A 74 0.68 -15.22 -14.19
N PHE A 75 0.15 -15.73 -13.06
CA PHE A 75 0.17 -17.15 -12.68
C PHE A 75 1.55 -17.78 -12.47
N LYS A 76 2.65 -17.02 -12.61
CA LYS A 76 4.00 -17.50 -12.24
C LYS A 76 4.07 -17.69 -10.73
N ARG A 77 4.76 -18.76 -10.30
CA ARG A 77 5.01 -19.04 -8.88
C ARG A 77 6.38 -18.50 -8.50
N SER A 78 6.45 -17.82 -7.35
CA SER A 78 7.72 -17.30 -6.83
C SER A 78 8.78 -18.36 -6.58
N THR A 79 8.40 -19.64 -6.47
CA THR A 79 9.35 -20.77 -6.40
C THR A 79 10.30 -20.81 -7.59
N LEU A 80 9.89 -20.30 -8.75
CA LEU A 80 10.72 -20.20 -9.97
C LEU A 80 11.90 -19.23 -9.80
N TRP A 81 11.76 -18.24 -8.92
CA TRP A 81 12.77 -17.19 -8.71
C TRP A 81 13.65 -17.46 -7.50
N THR A 82 13.64 -18.68 -6.97
CA THR A 82 14.41 -19.04 -5.77
C THR A 82 15.28 -20.25 -6.05
N THR A 83 16.52 -20.22 -5.61
CA THR A 83 17.45 -21.37 -5.70
C THR A 83 17.00 -22.56 -4.86
N THR A 84 16.28 -22.30 -3.77
CA THR A 84 15.80 -23.33 -2.83
C THR A 84 14.46 -23.94 -3.23
N GLY A 85 13.77 -23.38 -4.23
CA GLY A 85 12.41 -23.76 -4.60
C GLY A 85 11.34 -23.37 -3.56
N GLN A 86 11.71 -22.63 -2.51
CA GLN A 86 10.76 -22.13 -1.53
C GLN A 86 9.95 -20.96 -2.11
N PHE A 87 8.66 -20.87 -1.81
CA PHE A 87 7.89 -19.68 -2.20
C PHE A 87 8.34 -18.46 -1.38
N LEU A 88 8.27 -17.26 -1.97
CA LEU A 88 8.82 -16.04 -1.38
C LEU A 88 8.26 -15.76 0.03
N GLY A 89 6.99 -16.05 0.28
CA GLY A 89 6.39 -15.91 1.61
C GLY A 89 7.03 -16.78 2.70
N ALA A 90 7.57 -17.97 2.35
CA ALA A 90 8.32 -18.79 3.29
C ALA A 90 9.69 -18.18 3.60
N ILE A 91 10.39 -17.68 2.58
CA ILE A 91 11.67 -16.98 2.74
C ILE A 91 11.49 -15.75 3.64
N VAL A 92 10.47 -14.92 3.36
CA VAL A 92 10.12 -13.76 4.18
C VAL A 92 9.91 -14.15 5.64
N ARG A 93 9.16 -15.22 5.93
CA ARG A 93 8.94 -15.64 7.34
C ARG A 93 10.22 -16.10 8.04
N GLY A 94 11.13 -16.73 7.30
CA GLY A 94 12.41 -17.23 7.81
C GLY A 94 13.48 -16.15 8.02
N GLU A 95 13.41 -15.03 7.29
CA GLU A 95 14.44 -13.98 7.30
C GLU A 95 14.00 -12.75 8.13
N PRO A 96 14.58 -12.51 9.31
CA PRO A 96 14.24 -11.37 10.16
C PRO A 96 14.32 -10.01 9.46
N ARG A 97 15.30 -9.79 8.57
CA ARG A 97 15.44 -8.51 7.86
C ARG A 97 14.28 -8.25 6.90
N LEU A 98 13.82 -9.27 6.18
CA LEU A 98 12.68 -9.15 5.28
C LEU A 98 11.39 -8.88 6.05
N ARG A 99 11.18 -9.56 7.19
CA ARG A 99 10.04 -9.26 8.08
C ARG A 99 10.08 -7.83 8.56
N ALA A 100 11.21 -7.36 9.07
CA ALA A 100 11.35 -5.99 9.54
C ALA A 100 11.04 -4.96 8.44
N THR A 101 11.49 -5.22 7.21
CA THR A 101 11.19 -4.36 6.04
C THR A 101 9.69 -4.31 5.74
N LEU A 102 9.01 -5.46 5.70
CA LEU A 102 7.55 -5.50 5.47
C LEU A 102 6.75 -4.94 6.64
N ASP A 103 7.18 -5.21 7.87
CA ASP A 103 6.58 -4.68 9.09
C ASP A 103 6.64 -3.15 9.11
N ALA A 104 7.73 -2.55 8.60
CA ALA A 104 7.86 -1.10 8.46
C ALA A 104 6.85 -0.49 7.47
N GLN A 105 6.27 -1.29 6.56
CA GLN A 105 5.22 -0.86 5.64
C GLN A 105 3.80 -1.03 6.22
N ARG A 106 3.64 -1.61 7.42
CA ARG A 106 2.32 -1.82 8.05
C ARG A 106 1.72 -0.50 8.56
N ILE A 107 0.92 0.13 7.71
CA ILE A 107 0.22 1.38 8.02
C ILE A 107 -0.90 1.26 9.07
N GLY A 108 -1.38 0.03 9.33
CA GLY A 108 -2.35 -0.25 10.40
C GLY A 108 -1.80 -0.01 11.81
N ALA A 109 -0.47 0.01 12.00
CA ALA A 109 0.14 0.25 13.31
C ALA A 109 -0.08 1.68 13.82
N GLY A 110 -0.17 2.66 12.93
CA GLY A 110 -0.42 4.06 13.28
C GLY A 110 -1.91 4.43 13.29
N LYS A 111 -2.18 5.71 13.57
CA LYS A 111 -3.48 6.35 13.39
C LYS A 111 -3.36 7.41 12.29
N PRO A 112 -4.24 7.42 11.27
CA PRO A 112 -4.30 8.50 10.30
C PRO A 112 -4.52 9.86 10.98
N ALA A 113 -3.82 10.90 10.51
CA ALA A 113 -3.96 12.26 11.03
C ALA A 113 -5.23 12.97 10.50
N THR A 114 -5.77 12.49 9.38
CA THR A 114 -6.95 13.05 8.71
C THR A 114 -7.99 11.97 8.48
N ALA A 115 -9.18 12.37 8.05
CA ALA A 115 -10.19 11.41 7.61
C ALA A 115 -9.66 10.55 6.46
N VAL A 116 -10.05 9.28 6.46
CA VAL A 116 -9.69 8.29 5.44
C VAL A 116 -10.92 7.55 4.97
N ARG A 117 -10.94 7.16 3.70
CA ARG A 117 -11.92 6.23 3.16
C ARG A 117 -11.22 4.96 2.71
N VAL A 118 -11.73 3.82 3.17
CA VAL A 118 -11.25 2.49 2.77
C VAL A 118 -12.39 1.81 2.03
N ALA A 119 -12.18 1.56 0.74
CA ALA A 119 -13.15 0.86 -0.11
C ALA A 119 -12.49 -0.36 -0.74
N THR A 120 -13.18 -1.51 -0.69
CA THR A 120 -12.63 -2.79 -1.16
C THR A 120 -13.75 -3.70 -1.64
N GLY A 121 -13.51 -4.43 -2.73
CA GLY A 121 -14.42 -5.49 -3.18
C GLY A 121 -14.44 -6.64 -2.18
N VAL A 122 -15.63 -7.11 -1.81
CA VAL A 122 -15.77 -8.24 -0.88
C VAL A 122 -15.22 -9.54 -1.49
N GLN A 123 -15.35 -9.68 -2.81
CA GLN A 123 -14.88 -10.86 -3.57
C GLN A 123 -13.44 -10.71 -4.12
N ASP A 124 -12.70 -9.63 -3.78
CA ASP A 124 -11.37 -9.39 -4.34
C ASP A 124 -10.36 -10.48 -3.93
N ASP A 125 -9.83 -11.16 -4.94
CA ASP A 125 -8.93 -12.31 -4.85
C ASP A 125 -7.48 -11.99 -5.28
N ILE A 126 -7.21 -10.76 -5.72
CA ILE A 126 -5.86 -10.25 -6.02
C ILE A 126 -5.31 -9.45 -4.84
N VAL A 127 -6.14 -8.56 -4.27
CA VAL A 127 -5.85 -7.82 -3.04
C VAL A 127 -6.89 -8.23 -1.99
N PRO A 128 -6.59 -9.22 -1.14
CA PRO A 128 -7.59 -9.85 -0.29
C PRO A 128 -8.35 -8.85 0.60
N HIS A 129 -9.68 -8.85 0.46
CA HIS A 129 -10.61 -7.98 1.19
C HIS A 129 -10.32 -7.88 2.69
N ALA A 130 -10.08 -9.03 3.34
CA ALA A 130 -9.86 -9.14 4.78
C ALA A 130 -8.71 -8.25 5.28
N GLN A 131 -7.67 -8.03 4.47
CA GLN A 131 -6.54 -7.18 4.86
C GLN A 131 -6.94 -5.69 4.89
N ALA A 132 -7.68 -5.23 3.88
CA ALA A 132 -8.18 -3.86 3.82
C ALA A 132 -9.21 -3.59 4.92
N ARG A 133 -10.07 -4.58 5.22
CA ARG A 133 -10.99 -4.54 6.36
C ARG A 133 -10.24 -4.44 7.69
N GLN A 134 -9.23 -5.27 7.91
CA GLN A 134 -8.43 -5.23 9.14
C GLN A 134 -7.78 -3.86 9.34
N LEU A 135 -7.25 -3.26 8.26
CA LEU A 135 -6.71 -1.91 8.32
C LEU A 135 -7.74 -0.88 8.81
N ALA A 136 -8.98 -0.96 8.31
CA ALA A 136 -10.07 -0.09 8.75
C ALA A 136 -10.43 -0.33 10.22
N VAL A 137 -10.48 -1.60 10.68
CA VAL A 137 -10.68 -1.95 12.09
C VAL A 137 -9.58 -1.36 12.97
N ASP A 138 -8.31 -1.61 12.64
CA ASP A 138 -7.16 -1.13 13.41
C ASP A 138 -7.16 0.40 13.57
N TRP A 139 -7.54 1.12 12.51
CA TRP A 139 -7.67 2.57 12.54
C TRP A 139 -8.89 3.03 13.35
N CYS A 140 -10.02 2.35 13.25
CA CYS A 140 -11.21 2.63 14.05
C CYS A 140 -10.96 2.44 15.55
N GLU A 141 -10.28 1.37 15.96
CA GLU A 141 -9.91 1.11 17.36
C GLU A 141 -9.01 2.21 17.95
N LYS A 142 -8.24 2.88 17.09
CA LYS A 142 -7.39 4.03 17.46
C LYS A 142 -8.14 5.36 17.46
N GLY A 143 -9.44 5.37 17.15
CA GLY A 143 -10.26 6.57 17.08
C GLY A 143 -9.98 7.44 15.85
N ALA A 144 -9.57 6.84 14.72
CA ALA A 144 -9.48 7.55 13.46
C ALA A 144 -10.88 7.85 12.88
N ASN A 145 -10.97 8.88 12.04
CA ASN A 145 -12.18 9.15 11.26
C ASN A 145 -12.16 8.31 9.98
N VAL A 146 -12.69 7.09 10.06
CA VAL A 146 -12.74 6.14 8.93
C VAL A 146 -14.14 6.11 8.33
N THR A 147 -14.23 6.26 7.01
CA THR A 147 -15.36 5.85 6.19
C THR A 147 -15.00 4.51 5.52
N TYR A 148 -15.57 3.41 5.98
CA TYR A 148 -15.40 2.09 5.38
C TYR A 148 -16.53 1.78 4.39
N ASP A 149 -16.21 1.22 3.23
CA ASP A 149 -17.17 0.84 2.19
C ASP A 149 -16.82 -0.54 1.60
N ALA A 150 -17.57 -1.56 1.99
CA ALA A 150 -17.48 -2.89 1.40
C ALA A 150 -18.29 -2.93 0.10
N ILE A 151 -17.60 -3.12 -1.03
CA ILE A 151 -18.23 -3.14 -2.34
C ILE A 151 -18.72 -4.56 -2.61
N HIS A 152 -20.03 -4.75 -2.47
CA HIS A 152 -20.70 -6.01 -2.74
C HIS A 152 -21.03 -6.15 -4.22
N LEU A 153 -20.35 -7.08 -4.87
CA LEU A 153 -20.65 -7.54 -6.22
C LEU A 153 -20.80 -9.07 -6.18
N PRO A 154 -21.54 -9.67 -7.13
CA PRO A 154 -21.46 -11.11 -7.34
C PRO A 154 -20.01 -11.55 -7.55
N ASP A 155 -19.70 -12.80 -7.27
CA ASP A 155 -18.44 -13.39 -7.71
C ASP A 155 -18.36 -13.36 -9.25
N LEU A 156 -17.35 -12.68 -9.77
CA LEU A 156 -17.10 -12.51 -11.21
C LEU A 156 -15.97 -13.42 -11.71
N GLY A 157 -15.55 -14.41 -10.90
CA GLY A 157 -14.60 -15.45 -11.23
C GLY A 157 -13.21 -15.24 -10.62
N ASP A 158 -12.75 -16.28 -9.92
CA ASP A 158 -11.41 -16.33 -9.30
C ASP A 158 -10.27 -16.48 -10.31
N GLY A 159 -9.11 -15.93 -9.95
CA GLY A 159 -7.90 -15.92 -10.77
C GLY A 159 -7.99 -14.97 -11.97
N LEU A 160 -9.07 -14.20 -12.08
CA LEU A 160 -9.29 -13.19 -13.10
C LEU A 160 -9.20 -11.81 -12.47
N LEU A 161 -8.83 -10.79 -13.27
CA LEU A 161 -8.82 -9.40 -12.79
C LEU A 161 -10.22 -8.84 -12.48
N THR A 162 -11.29 -9.58 -12.74
CA THR A 162 -12.68 -9.10 -12.67
C THR A 162 -13.11 -8.76 -11.25
N ASN A 163 -12.84 -9.65 -10.29
CA ASN A 163 -13.15 -9.45 -8.86
C ASN A 163 -12.37 -8.29 -8.24
N HIS A 164 -11.19 -7.98 -8.79
CA HIS A 164 -10.37 -6.83 -8.38
C HIS A 164 -10.74 -5.51 -9.08
N LEU A 165 -11.02 -5.55 -10.39
CA LEU A 165 -11.22 -4.36 -11.21
C LEU A 165 -12.65 -3.80 -11.13
N MET A 166 -13.66 -4.67 -11.00
CA MET A 166 -15.05 -4.20 -10.99
C MET A 166 -15.38 -3.27 -9.80
N PRO A 167 -14.86 -3.51 -8.58
CA PRO A 167 -14.98 -2.55 -7.48
C PRO A 167 -14.40 -1.16 -7.82
N LEU A 168 -13.28 -1.09 -8.53
CA LEU A 168 -12.70 0.19 -8.98
C LEU A 168 -13.68 0.95 -9.88
N ILE A 169 -14.25 0.27 -10.88
CA ILE A 169 -15.17 0.88 -11.86
C ILE A 169 -16.45 1.38 -11.17
N THR A 170 -17.05 0.53 -10.34
CA THR A 170 -18.35 0.80 -9.71
C THR A 170 -18.26 1.84 -8.59
N ASP A 171 -17.11 1.96 -7.93
CA ASP A 171 -16.93 2.87 -6.80
C ASP A 171 -16.34 4.24 -7.18
N GLN A 172 -15.76 4.37 -8.38
CA GLN A 172 -14.99 5.56 -8.79
C GLN A 172 -15.71 6.89 -8.52
N GLY A 173 -17.00 6.98 -8.87
CA GLY A 173 -17.80 8.18 -8.63
C GLY A 173 -17.95 8.53 -7.14
N ARG A 174 -18.16 7.53 -6.28
CA ARG A 174 -18.26 7.72 -4.82
C ARG A 174 -16.91 8.14 -4.23
N ALA A 175 -15.81 7.55 -4.69
CA ALA A 175 -14.47 7.92 -4.27
C ALA A 175 -14.13 9.37 -4.63
N ILE A 176 -14.40 9.78 -5.88
CA ILE A 176 -14.17 11.17 -6.35
C ILE A 176 -15.03 12.14 -5.56
N SER A 177 -16.32 11.84 -5.35
CA SER A 177 -17.21 12.68 -4.56
C SER A 177 -16.72 12.84 -3.12
N TRP A 178 -16.33 11.73 -2.47
CA TRP A 178 -15.82 11.75 -1.11
C TRP A 178 -14.54 12.60 -0.98
N LEU A 179 -13.62 12.51 -1.94
CA LEU A 179 -12.42 13.36 -1.97
C LEU A 179 -12.75 14.83 -2.22
N THR A 180 -13.65 15.10 -3.18
CA THR A 180 -14.10 16.46 -3.52
C THR A 180 -14.69 17.17 -2.30
N ASP A 181 -15.46 16.46 -1.49
CA ASP A 181 -16.01 16.99 -0.24
C ASP A 181 -14.92 17.42 0.75
N ARG A 182 -13.86 16.61 0.92
CA ARG A 182 -12.73 16.94 1.81
C ARG A 182 -11.97 18.17 1.31
N LEU A 183 -11.71 18.23 0.00
CA LEU A 183 -11.04 19.36 -0.64
C LEU A 183 -11.89 20.63 -0.59
N SER A 184 -13.21 20.50 -0.55
CA SER A 184 -14.16 21.61 -0.40
C SER A 184 -14.40 22.01 1.06
N GLY A 185 -13.66 21.44 2.02
CA GLY A 185 -13.77 21.76 3.44
C GLY A 185 -14.97 21.12 4.16
N ARG A 186 -15.67 20.17 3.53
CA ARG A 186 -16.74 19.43 4.21
C ARG A 186 -16.14 18.35 5.11
N ALA A 187 -16.62 18.28 6.35
CA ALA A 187 -16.22 17.23 7.28
C ALA A 187 -16.57 15.83 6.76
N ALA A 188 -15.77 14.84 7.11
CA ALA A 188 -16.11 13.43 6.93
C ALA A 188 -16.84 12.90 8.17
N ASN A 189 -17.81 12.01 7.95
CA ASN A 189 -18.46 11.27 9.01
C ASN A 189 -17.89 9.85 9.07
N SER A 190 -17.46 9.44 10.25
CA SER A 190 -16.99 8.08 10.46
C SER A 190 -18.17 7.11 10.58
N ASN A 191 -17.99 5.90 10.04
CA ASN A 191 -18.90 4.77 10.25
C ASN A 191 -18.23 3.62 11.00
N CYS A 192 -17.20 3.90 11.82
CA CYS A 192 -16.51 2.89 12.63
C CYS A 192 -17.46 2.07 13.52
N TRP A 193 -18.58 2.67 13.95
CA TRP A 193 -19.63 1.98 14.71
C TRP A 193 -20.25 0.79 13.96
N SER A 194 -20.19 0.78 12.63
CA SER A 194 -20.76 -0.27 11.79
C SER A 194 -19.81 -1.45 11.57
N MET A 195 -18.52 -1.31 11.85
CA MET A 195 -17.51 -2.34 11.57
C MET A 195 -17.84 -3.75 12.11
N PRO A 196 -18.48 -3.92 13.28
CA PRO A 196 -18.86 -5.26 13.75
C PRO A 196 -19.80 -6.04 12.83
N VAL A 197 -20.55 -5.35 11.96
CA VAL A 197 -21.52 -5.96 11.04
C VAL A 197 -21.15 -5.80 9.57
N GLN A 198 -20.06 -5.09 9.27
CA GLN A 198 -19.50 -5.01 7.92
C GLN A 198 -18.81 -6.35 7.59
N PRO A 199 -18.92 -6.83 6.33
CA PRO A 199 -18.23 -8.03 5.87
C PRO A 199 -16.72 -7.91 6.06
#